data_AF-A0A1T4KZ41-F1
#
_entry.id   AF-A0A1T4KZ41-F1
#
_cell.length_a   1.000
_cell.length_b   1.000
_cell.length_c   1.000
_cell.angle_alpha   90.00
_cell.angle_beta   90.00
_cell.angle_gamma   90.00
#
_symmetry.space_group_name_H-M   'P 1'
#
loop_
_entity.id
_entity.type
_entity.pdbx_description
1 polymer ?
#
loop_
_entity_poly.entity_id
_entity_poly.type
_entity_poly.pdbx_seq_one_letter_code
_entity_poly.pdbx_strand_id
1 'polypeptide(L)' 'MKICPHCGAELKDKATFCKECGSDTETGWKEGAEFVDLETPDYDEIVENEFGKRNRWSSKIASLFVVGILLFAFVLAFIF' A
#
# COMPACT_ATOMS: atom_id res chain seq x y z
N MET A 1 15.87 -25.33 26.06
CA MET A 1 15.86 -24.89 24.66
C MET A 1 14.74 -25.62 23.94
N LYS A 2 13.72 -24.89 23.48
CA LYS A 2 12.59 -25.45 22.73
C LYS A 2 12.79 -25.07 21.26
N ILE A 3 12.45 -25.96 20.34
CA ILE A 3 12.57 -25.73 18.90
C ILE A 3 11.16 -25.64 18.32
N CYS A 4 10.96 -24.74 17.36
CA CYS A 4 9.71 -24.60 16.64
C CYS A 4 9.38 -25.91 15.89
N PRO A 5 8.19 -26.50 16.09
CA PRO A 5 7.82 -27.76 15.42
C PRO A 5 7.60 -27.60 13.92
N HIS A 6 7.45 -26.36 13.42
CA HIS A 6 7.19 -26.07 12.02
C HIS A 6 8.47 -25.71 11.23
N CYS A 7 9.23 -24.70 11.67
CA CYS A 7 10.40 -24.21 10.92
C CYS A 7 11.76 -24.56 11.53
N GLY A 8 11.81 -25.18 12.70
CA GLY A 8 13.08 -25.54 13.35
C GLY A 8 13.84 -24.39 14.02
N ALA A 9 13.29 -23.17 14.06
CA ALA A 9 13.90 -22.05 14.76
C ALA A 9 13.93 -22.25 16.28
N GLU A 10 14.94 -21.66 16.94
CA GLU A 10 15.03 -21.66 18.40
C GLU A 10 13.97 -20.77 19.02
N LEU A 11 13.30 -21.28 20.05
CA LEU A 11 12.26 -20.56 20.79
C LEU A 11 12.80 -20.03 22.11
N LYS A 12 12.47 -18.76 22.39
CA LYS A 12 12.70 -18.14 23.69
C LYS A 12 11.81 -18.80 24.75
N ASP A 13 12.27 -18.76 26.00
CA ASP A 13 11.47 -19.23 27.13
C ASP A 13 10.14 -18.48 27.19
N LYS A 14 9.05 -19.24 27.37
CA LYS A 14 7.65 -18.77 27.39
C LYS A 14 7.14 -18.15 26.08
N ALA A 15 7.83 -18.35 24.94
CA ALA A 15 7.26 -17.97 23.64
C ALA A 15 5.97 -18.75 23.37
N THR A 16 4.90 -18.05 22.98
CA THR A 16 3.61 -18.66 22.59
C THR A 16 3.55 -18.91 21.08
N PHE A 17 4.25 -18.10 20.28
CA PHE A 17 4.38 -18.27 18.83
C PHE A 17 5.86 -18.18 18.37
N CYS A 18 6.17 -18.74 17.21
CA CYS A 18 7.48 -18.66 16.59
C CYS A 18 7.70 -17.29 15.94
N LYS A 19 8.79 -16.60 16.27
CA LYS A 19 9.10 -15.28 15.70
C LYS A 19 9.60 -15.33 14.25
N GLU A 20 10.06 -16.50 13.80
CA GLU A 20 10.58 -16.67 12.44
C GLU A 20 9.46 -17.03 11.44
N CYS A 21 8.57 -17.96 11.80
CA CYS A 21 7.54 -18.42 10.87
C CYS A 21 6.11 -18.10 11.31
N GLY A 22 5.89 -17.52 12.49
CA GLY A 22 4.56 -17.15 12.98
C GLY A 22 3.71 -18.31 13.54
N SER A 23 4.14 -19.57 13.39
CA SER A 23 3.36 -20.73 13.85
C SER A 23 3.23 -20.76 15.38
N ASP A 24 2.20 -21.45 15.89
CA ASP A 24 2.11 -21.78 17.30
C ASP A 24 3.31 -22.65 17.74
N THR A 25 3.78 -22.46 18.98
CA THR A 25 4.98 -23.19 19.45
C THR A 25 4.72 -24.62 19.90
N GLU A 26 3.46 -25.03 20.05
CA GLU A 26 3.08 -26.37 20.48
C GLU A 26 2.51 -27.18 19.33
N THR A 27 1.61 -26.57 18.58
CA THR A 27 0.81 -27.23 17.54
C THR A 27 1.26 -26.88 16.12
N GLY A 28 2.15 -25.90 15.94
CA GLY A 28 2.57 -25.45 14.62
C GLY A 28 1.47 -24.68 13.89
N TRP A 29 1.29 -24.94 12.59
CA TRP A 29 0.15 -24.44 11.84
C TRP A 29 -0.97 -25.48 11.87
N LYS A 30 -2.22 -25.02 11.92
CA LYS A 30 -3.37 -25.93 11.78
C LYS A 30 -3.38 -26.55 10.39
N GLU A 31 -3.86 -27.79 10.28
CA GLU A 31 -4.13 -28.42 8.99
C GLU A 31 -5.01 -27.50 8.12
N GLY A 32 -4.62 -27.30 6.85
CA GLY A 32 -5.31 -26.38 5.94
C GLY A 32 -4.95 -24.89 6.10
N ALA A 33 -4.01 -24.53 6.99
CA ALA A 33 -3.39 -23.20 7.01
C ALA A 33 -2.25 -23.06 5.98
N GLU A 34 -2.01 -24.09 5.18
CA GLU A 34 -1.16 -24.04 4.00
C GLU A 34 -1.69 -22.97 3.05
N PHE A 35 -0.78 -22.32 2.33
CA PHE A 35 -1.06 -21.20 1.43
C PHE A 35 -2.16 -21.59 0.43
N VAL A 36 -3.41 -21.32 0.78
CA VAL A 36 -4.50 -21.28 -0.17
C VAL A 36 -4.12 -20.12 -1.08
N ASP A 37 -4.13 -20.36 -2.38
CA ASP A 37 -4.07 -19.32 -3.41
C ASP A 37 -5.31 -18.44 -3.23
N LEU A 38 -5.30 -17.64 -2.16
CA LEU A 38 -6.30 -16.67 -1.84
C LEU A 38 -6.12 -15.62 -2.89
N GLU A 39 -7.12 -15.50 -3.77
CA GLU A 39 -7.31 -14.29 -4.55
C GLU A 39 -7.40 -13.15 -3.55
N THR A 40 -6.25 -12.52 -3.28
CA THR A 40 -6.20 -11.33 -2.45
C THR A 40 -7.02 -10.27 -3.19
N PRO A 41 -7.89 -9.53 -2.50
CA PRO A 41 -8.65 -8.46 -3.14
C PRO A 41 -7.70 -7.50 -3.84
N ASP A 42 -8.13 -6.97 -4.99
CA ASP A 42 -7.31 -6.09 -5.82
C ASP A 42 -6.87 -4.86 -5.00
N TYR A 43 -5.57 -4.80 -4.71
CA TYR A 43 -4.98 -3.72 -3.93
C TYR A 43 -5.22 -2.35 -4.60
N ASP A 44 -5.15 -2.30 -5.93
CA ASP A 44 -5.35 -1.07 -6.68
C ASP A 44 -6.81 -0.60 -6.58
N GLU A 45 -7.78 -1.52 -6.60
CA GLU A 45 -9.20 -1.21 -6.36
C GLU A 45 -9.44 -0.61 -4.98
N ILE A 46 -8.89 -1.22 -3.93
CA ILE A 46 -9.01 -0.73 -2.56
C ILE A 46 -8.42 0.69 -2.44
N VAL A 47 -7.24 0.92 -3.01
CA VAL A 47 -6.59 2.23 -2.98
C VAL A 47 -7.45 3.28 -3.68
N GLU A 48 -8.05 2.95 -4.82
CA GLU A 48 -8.92 3.89 -5.54
C GLU A 48 -10.20 4.21 -4.76
N ASN A 49 -10.83 3.22 -4.11
CA ASN A 49 -12.06 3.42 -3.34
C ASN A 49 -11.82 4.27 -2.07
N GLU A 50 -10.73 4.03 -1.35
CA GLU A 50 -10.46 4.71 -0.07
C GLU A 50 -9.82 6.10 -0.24
N PHE A 51 -8.89 6.24 -1.19
CA PHE A 51 -8.07 7.44 -1.32
C PHE A 51 -8.38 8.27 -2.58
N GLY A 52 -9.18 7.72 -3.50
CA GLY A 52 -9.52 8.36 -4.76
C GLY A 52 -8.35 8.48 -5.73
N LYS A 53 -8.68 8.74 -7.00
CA LYS A 53 -7.68 8.89 -8.07
C LYS A 53 -7.15 10.32 -8.12
N ARG A 54 -5.83 10.50 -7.99
CA ARG A 54 -5.19 11.81 -8.25
C ARG A 54 -5.33 12.18 -9.73
N ASN A 55 -6.22 13.12 -10.04
CA ASN A 55 -6.47 13.55 -11.41
C ASN A 55 -5.36 14.49 -11.94
N ARG A 56 -4.31 13.92 -12.55
CA ARG A 56 -3.20 14.69 -13.15
C ARG A 56 -3.64 15.69 -14.25
N TRP A 57 -4.87 15.59 -14.73
CA TRP A 57 -5.49 16.48 -15.71
C TRP A 57 -5.78 17.87 -15.13
N SER A 58 -6.23 17.97 -13.87
CA SER A 58 -6.61 19.25 -13.25
C SER A 58 -5.43 20.23 -13.18
N SER A 59 -4.22 19.73 -12.91
CA SER A 59 -3.00 20.54 -12.87
C SER A 59 -2.57 21.05 -14.25
N LYS A 60 -2.84 20.31 -15.33
CA LYS A 60 -2.57 20.76 -16.70
C LYS A 60 -3.54 21.87 -17.12
N ILE A 61 -4.83 21.73 -16.81
CA ILE A 61 -5.83 22.78 -17.07
C ILE A 61 -5.49 24.04 -16.27
N ALA A 62 -5.20 23.90 -14.97
CA ALA A 62 -4.84 25.03 -14.12
C ALA A 62 -3.61 25.79 -14.67
N SER A 63 -2.57 25.06 -15.10
CA SER A 63 -1.39 25.67 -15.71
C SER A 63 -1.70 26.42 -17.01
N LEU A 64 -2.62 25.92 -17.85
CA LEU A 64 -3.01 26.58 -19.10
C LEU A 64 -3.79 27.88 -18.85
N PHE A 65 -4.69 27.89 -17.88
CA PHE A 65 -5.43 29.11 -17.51
C PHE A 65 -4.51 30.19 -16.94
N VAL A 66 -3.55 29.82 -16.09
CA VAL A 66 -2.56 30.77 -15.53
C VAL A 66 -1.73 31.42 -16.64
N VAL A 67 -1.21 30.61 -17.58
CA VAL A 67 -0.45 31.13 -18.73
C VAL A 67 -1.32 32.06 -19.59
N GLY A 68 -2.57 31.69 -19.85
CA GLY A 68 -3.51 32.52 -20.61
C GLY A 68 -3.79 33.88 -19.96
N ILE A 69 -4.02 33.92 -18.64
CA ILE A 69 -4.24 35.16 -17.89
C ILE A 69 -3.00 36.05 -17.92
N LEU A 70 -1.80 35.49 -17.75
CA LEU A 70 -0.55 36.24 -17.81
C LEU A 70 -0.31 36.85 -19.19
N LEU A 71 -0.57 36.09 -20.27
CA LEU A 71 -0.47 36.60 -21.64
C LEU A 71 -1.49 37.71 -21.92
N PHE A 72 -2.74 37.55 -21.46
CA PHE A 72 -3.77 38.56 -21.65
C PHE A 72 -3.43 39.86 -20.90
N ALA A 73 -2.99 39.77 -19.65
CA ALA A 73 -2.53 40.93 -18.88
C ALA A 73 -1.34 41.63 -19.54
N PHE A 74 -0.39 40.85 -20.08
CA PHE A 74 0.74 41.39 -20.85
C PHE A 74 0.25 42.17 -22.08
N VAL A 75 -0.66 41.60 -22.88
CA VAL A 75 -1.21 42.29 -24.06
C VAL A 75 -1.93 43.58 -23.66
N LEU A 76 -2.73 43.58 -22.59
CA LEU A 76 -3.40 44.79 -22.11
C LEU A 76 -2.40 45.88 -21.70
N ALA A 77 -1.31 45.51 -21.02
CA ALA A 77 -0.26 46.45 -20.61
C ALA A 77 0.54 47.05 -21.78
N PHE A 78 0.47 46.46 -22.97
CA PHE A 78 1.08 47.01 -24.19
C PHE A 78 0.09 47.81 -25.05
N ILE A 79 -1.21 47.63 -24.85
CA ILE A 79 -2.28 48.34 -25.58
C ILE A 79 -2.65 49.65 -24.86
N PHE A 80 -2.53 49.71 -23.53
CA PHE A 80 -2.77 50.89 -22.69
C PHE A 80 -1.45 51.50 -22.21
#